data_AF-A0A2E0FEP0-F1
#
_entry.id   AF-A0A2E0FEP0-F1
#
_cell.length_a   1.000
_cell.length_b   1.000
_cell.length_c   1.000
_cell.angle_alpha   90.00
_cell.angle_beta   90.00
_cell.angle_gamma   90.00
#
_symmetry.space_group_name_H-M   'P 1'
#
loop_
_entity.id
_entity.type
_entity.pdbx_description
1 polymer ?
#
loop_
_entity_poly.entity_id
_entity_poly.type
_entity_poly.pdbx_seq_one_letter_code
_entity_poly.pdbx_strand_id
1 'polypeptide(L)' 'MQLEGNRRLVCGQTTSDSTDGNIETGLSTVESLVFTHKGTAEEAAAAVVNADLPLASGNVAIHCVSGDVVYFQAIGF' A
#
# COMPACT_ATOMS: atom_id res chain seq x y z
N MET A 1 12.30 -12.93 20.06
CA MET A 1 12.08 -13.47 18.70
C MET A 1 10.59 -13.31 18.44
N GLN A 2 10.18 -12.35 17.61
CA GLN A 2 8.77 -12.29 17.19
C GLN A 2 8.54 -13.53 16.33
N LEU A 3 7.60 -14.37 16.74
CA LEU A 3 7.19 -15.52 15.95
C LEU A 3 6.36 -14.94 14.81
N GLU A 4 7.01 -14.59 13.70
CA GLU A 4 6.27 -14.14 12.51
C GLU A 4 5.28 -15.25 12.16
N GLY A 5 4.00 -14.87 12.09
CA GLY A 5 2.91 -15.81 11.85
C GLY A 5 2.98 -16.43 10.46
N ASN A 6 1.89 -17.03 9.99
CA ASN A 6 1.84 -17.48 8.61
C ASN A 6 1.94 -16.27 7.66
N ARG A 7 2.65 -16.43 6.55
CA ARG A 7 2.65 -15.42 5.48
C ARG A 7 1.23 -15.27 4.92
N ARG A 8 0.77 -14.03 4.77
CA ARG A 8 -0.58 -13.66 4.33
C ARG A 8 -0.51 -12.79 3.08
N LEU A 9 -1.53 -12.93 2.24
CA LEU A 9 -1.85 -11.98 1.17
C LEU A 9 -3.05 -11.15 1.64
N VAL A 10 -2.91 -9.84 1.64
CA VAL A 10 -3.99 -8.89 1.95
C VAL A 10 -4.31 -8.10 0.71
N CYS A 11 -5.58 -8.16 0.30
CA CYS A 11 -6.12 -7.36 -0.80
C CYS A 11 -7.07 -6.32 -0.23
N GLY A 12 -7.04 -5.10 -0.75
CA GLY A 12 -7.92 -4.04 -0.29
C GLY A 12 -7.98 -2.84 -1.20
N GLN A 13 -8.63 -1.80 -0.72
CA GLN A 13 -8.60 -0.47 -1.32
C GLN A 13 -8.32 0.56 -0.23
N THR A 14 -7.62 1.63 -0.58
CA THR A 14 -7.52 2.82 0.26
C THR A 14 -7.87 4.06 -0.56
N THR A 15 -8.32 5.10 0.12
CA THR A 15 -8.64 6.40 -0.46
C THR A 15 -7.74 7.42 0.20
N SER A 16 -7.10 8.29 -0.59
CA SER A 16 -6.34 9.40 -0.03
C SER A 16 -7.05 10.71 -0.35
N ASP A 17 -7.40 11.46 0.68
CA ASP A 17 -7.91 12.83 0.51
C ASP A 17 -6.75 13.85 0.40
N SER A 18 -5.50 13.38 0.39
CA SER A 18 -4.26 14.18 0.37
C SER A 18 -3.31 13.69 -0.72
N THR A 19 -2.25 14.47 -1.01
CA THR A 19 -1.16 14.04 -1.89
C THR A 19 -0.29 12.92 -1.29
N ASP A 20 -0.46 12.65 0.00
CA ASP A 20 0.21 11.59 0.73
C ASP A 20 -0.84 10.74 1.44
N GLY A 21 -0.76 9.42 1.25
CA GLY A 21 -1.71 8.45 1.78
C GLY A 21 -1.00 7.28 2.45
N ASN A 22 -1.76 6.51 3.25
CA ASN A 22 -1.29 5.28 3.87
C ASN A 22 -2.15 4.10 3.42
N ILE A 23 -1.47 3.01 3.06
CA ILE A 23 -2.08 1.70 2.89
C ILE A 23 -1.93 0.95 4.21
N GLU A 24 -3.04 0.78 4.94
CA GLU A 24 -3.10 -0.01 6.17
C GLU A 24 -3.38 -1.49 5.81
N THR A 25 -2.33 -2.30 5.81
CA THR A 25 -2.43 -3.72 5.39
C THR A 25 -2.84 -4.67 6.52
N GLY A 26 -2.71 -4.26 7.78
CA GLY A 26 -2.90 -5.14 8.94
C GLY A 26 -1.83 -6.25 9.07
N LEU A 27 -0.74 -6.15 8.31
CA LEU A 27 0.45 -6.96 8.44
C LEU A 27 1.40 -6.34 9.49
N SER A 28 2.16 -7.19 10.17
CA SER A 28 3.30 -6.80 11.02
C SER A 28 4.55 -6.48 10.19
N THR A 29 4.72 -7.14 9.04
CA THR A 29 5.80 -6.88 8.07
C THR A 29 5.21 -6.91 6.65
N VAL A 30 5.57 -5.97 5.79
CA VAL A 30 5.23 -5.95 4.36
C VAL A 30 6.48 -6.23 3.53
N GLU A 31 6.52 -7.37 2.85
CA GLU A 31 7.65 -7.79 2.01
C GLU A 31 7.49 -7.29 0.57
N SER A 32 6.26 -7.28 0.08
CA SER A 32 5.93 -6.88 -1.29
C SER A 32 4.57 -6.20 -1.32
N LEU A 33 4.45 -5.16 -2.14
CA LEU A 33 3.22 -4.43 -2.37
C LEU A 33 3.08 -4.16 -3.87
N VAL A 34 1.90 -4.50 -4.42
CA VAL A 34 1.48 -4.09 -5.75
C VAL A 34 0.18 -3.33 -5.61
N PHE A 35 0.05 -2.18 -6.26
CA PHE A 35 -1.19 -1.42 -6.25
C PHE A 35 -1.43 -0.74 -7.60
N THR A 36 -2.68 -0.36 -7.83
CA THR A 36 -3.14 0.31 -9.04
C THR A 36 -4.20 1.35 -8.69
N HIS A 37 -4.23 2.45 -9.45
CA HIS A 37 -5.28 3.45 -9.34
C HIS A 37 -6.62 2.89 -9.84
N LYS A 38 -7.72 3.39 -9.27
CA LYS A 38 -9.10 3.14 -9.70
C LYS A 38 -9.58 4.35 -10.50
N GLY A 39 -9.36 4.35 -11.81
CA GLY A 39 -9.70 5.46 -12.68
C GLY A 39 -9.38 5.17 -14.14
N THR A 40 -9.74 6.08 -15.03
CA THR A 40 -9.31 6.05 -16.43
C THR A 40 -7.83 6.41 -16.49
N ALA A 41 -7.01 5.51 -17.02
CA ALA A 41 -5.55 5.61 -17.08
C ALA A 41 -5.09 6.76 -17.98
N GLU A 42 -5.12 7.98 -17.46
CA GLU A 42 -4.42 9.15 -17.99
C GLU A 42 -4.02 10.08 -16.82
N GLU A 43 -3.60 9.49 -15.71
CA GLU A 43 -3.05 10.26 -14.58
C GLU A 43 -1.60 10.66 -14.91
N ALA A 44 -1.33 11.96 -14.92
CA ALA A 44 0.01 12.51 -15.13
C ALA A 44 0.96 12.21 -13.96
N ALA A 45 0.41 11.87 -12.79
CA ALA A 45 1.15 11.53 -11.57
C ALA A 45 0.69 10.17 -11.02
N ALA A 46 1.22 9.09 -11.59
CA ALA A 46 0.97 7.75 -11.07
C ALA A 46 1.36 7.65 -9.58
N ALA A 47 0.49 7.07 -8.77
CA ALA A 47 0.78 6.87 -7.36
C ALA A 47 2.00 5.95 -7.17
N VAL A 48 2.88 6.28 -6.22
CA VAL A 48 4.16 5.59 -5.97
C VAL A 48 4.29 5.19 -4.50
N VAL A 49 5.00 4.09 -4.23
CA VAL A 49 5.39 3.72 -2.86
C VAL A 49 6.45 4.71 -2.37
N ASN A 50 6.21 5.30 -1.20
CA ASN A 50 7.16 6.19 -0.52
C ASN A 50 7.69 5.52 0.76
N ALA A 51 8.17 4.29 0.61
CA ALA A 51 8.72 3.48 1.69
C ALA A 51 9.69 2.45 1.11
N ASP A 52 10.74 2.13 1.88
CA ASP A 52 11.62 1.02 1.55
C ASP A 52 10.97 -0.30 1.95
N LEU A 53 10.97 -1.28 1.03
CA LEU A 53 10.53 -2.64 1.31
C LEU A 53 11.76 -3.57 1.46
N PRO A 54 11.74 -4.54 2.39
CA PRO A 54 10.63 -4.88 3.29
C PRO A 54 10.43 -3.86 4.41
N LEU A 55 9.18 -3.58 4.75
CA LEU A 55 8.78 -2.64 5.79
C LEU A 55 8.34 -3.39 7.04
N ALA A 56 8.96 -3.13 8.19
CA ALA A 56 8.59 -3.71 9.49
C ALA A 56 7.36 -3.01 10.12
N SER A 57 6.35 -2.74 9.30
CA SER A 57 5.09 -2.09 9.66
C SER A 57 4.04 -2.42 8.60
N GLY A 58 2.77 -2.52 9.00
CA GLY A 58 1.65 -2.70 8.10
C GLY A 58 1.19 -1.43 7.39
N ASN A 59 1.73 -0.27 7.76
CA ASN A 59 1.35 1.03 7.21
C ASN A 59 2.37 1.47 6.15
N VAL A 60 2.04 1.26 4.88
CA VAL A 60 2.90 1.65 3.76
C VAL A 60 2.51 3.05 3.29
N ALA A 61 3.45 3.99 3.38
CA ALA A 61 3.27 5.33 2.84
C ALA A 61 3.29 5.30 1.31
N ILE A 62 2.33 5.98 0.70
CA ILE A 62 2.24 6.19 -0.75
C ILE A 62 2.09 7.67 -1.05
N HIS A 63 2.64 8.09 -2.19
CA HIS A 63 2.38 9.40 -2.76
C HIS A 63 1.38 9.24 -3.91
N CYS A 64 0.30 10.02 -3.90
CA CYS A 64 -0.79 9.94 -4.88
C CYS A 64 -1.42 11.32 -5.09
N VAL A 65 -2.43 11.43 -5.96
CA VAL A 65 -3.20 12.68 -6.08
C VAL A 65 -4.31 12.69 -5.02
N SER A 66 -4.68 13.89 -4.55
CA SER A 66 -5.80 14.04 -3.61
C SER A 66 -7.12 13.61 -4.27
N GLY A 67 -7.87 12.74 -3.60
CA GLY A 67 -9.10 12.13 -4.11
C GLY A 67 -8.88 10.77 -4.79
N ASP A 68 -7.64 10.29 -4.88
CA ASP A 68 -7.34 9.00 -5.50
C ASP A 68 -7.84 7.82 -4.68
N VAL A 69 -8.38 6.84 -5.39
CA VAL A 69 -8.67 5.52 -4.86
C VAL A 69 -7.69 4.52 -5.47
N VAL A 70 -7.02 3.74 -4.63
CA VAL A 70 -6.07 2.72 -5.07
C VAL A 70 -6.48 1.34 -4.57
N TYR A 71 -6.37 0.34 -5.44
CA TYR A 71 -6.48 -1.07 -5.09
C TYR A 71 -5.09 -1.63 -4.82
N PHE A 72 -4.95 -2.46 -3.79
CA PHE A 72 -3.66 -3.02 -3.42
C PHE A 72 -3.71 -4.51 -3.13
N GLN A 73 -2.54 -5.14 -3.28
CA GLN A 73 -2.20 -6.49 -2.87
C GLN A 73 -0.87 -6.43 -2.11
N ALA A 74 -0.89 -6.76 -0.82
CA ALA A 74 0.28 -6.76 0.05
C ALA A 74 0.58 -8.19 0.52
N ILE A 75 1.86 -8.57 0.54
CA ILE A 75 2.33 -9.87 1.02
C ILE A 75 3.29 -9.64 2.18
N GLY A 76 3.12 -10.41 3.25
CA GLY A 76 4.03 -10.40 4.39
C GLY A 76 3.43 -11.15 5.58
N PHE A 77 3.80 -10.75 6.80
CA PHE A 77 3.48 -11.48 8.04
C PHE A 77 2.49 -10.75 8.91
#